data_AF-S9NVV9-F1
#
_entry.id   AF-S9NVV9-F1
#
_cell.length_a   1.000
_cell.length_b   1.000
_cell.length_c   1.000
_cell.angle_alpha   90.00
_cell.angle_beta   90.00
_cell.angle_gamma   90.00
#
_symmetry.space_group_name_H-M   'P 1'
#
loop_
_entity.id
_entity.type
_entity.pdbx_description
1 polymer ?
#
loop_
_entity_poly.entity_id
_entity_poly.type
_entity_poly.pdbx_seq_one_letter_code
_entity_poly.pdbx_strand_id
1 'polypeptide(L)'
;MWVWTCVLGLLGSGCTAAREAATPVPVAAPAPSTPACPESIAADAPLEADYGPRSHARRWLPALAPSEFAFVPTNAVEESFRQRLELAEGSVELLALEERSRPVTDGGAALVMARPVAGGFCIINTWATWQSTEVDVSLAGSWESPDQRMAILLLKLELARAAGGEETRWVVLGTDGDRAWIALGQPPAHQLIAPSVSLSPKKDQLYLDVKIKYVNRLRLGPDGHFVQAANKR
;
A
#
# COMPACT_ATOMS: atom_id res chain seq x y z
N MET A 1 -3.14 85.12 -45.98
CA MET A 1 -2.53 83.89 -45.43
C MET A 1 -3.33 83.54 -44.18
N TRP A 2 -3.68 82.27 -44.01
CA TRP A 2 -4.68 81.69 -43.09
C TRP A 2 -6.12 81.70 -43.61
N VAL A 3 -6.53 80.48 -43.94
CA VAL A 3 -7.70 80.03 -44.67
C VAL A 3 -8.42 79.09 -43.71
N TRP A 4 -9.70 79.39 -43.45
CA TRP A 4 -10.82 78.44 -43.22
C TRP A 4 -10.71 77.50 -42.00
N THR A 5 -11.75 77.11 -41.27
CA THR A 5 -13.22 77.11 -41.43
C THR A 5 -13.78 76.76 -40.03
N CYS A 6 -14.83 77.43 -39.53
CA CYS A 6 -16.23 76.97 -39.48
C CYS A 6 -16.47 75.66 -38.71
N VAL A 7 -17.52 75.43 -37.93
CA VAL A 7 -18.76 76.11 -37.48
C VAL A 7 -19.31 75.13 -36.41
N LEU A 8 -19.56 75.53 -35.17
CA LEU A 8 -20.89 75.79 -34.58
C LEU A 8 -21.93 74.66 -34.72
N GLY A 9 -22.40 74.14 -33.57
CA GLY A 9 -23.55 73.25 -33.43
C GLY A 9 -23.53 72.56 -32.06
N LEU A 10 -23.92 73.22 -30.96
CA LEU A 10 -25.28 73.31 -30.39
C LEU A 10 -26.03 71.98 -30.26
N LEU A 11 -26.32 71.68 -28.99
CA LEU A 11 -27.50 70.99 -28.45
C LEU A 11 -27.52 69.46 -28.41
N GLY A 12 -27.68 68.97 -27.18
CA GLY A 12 -28.79 68.07 -26.89
C GLY A 12 -28.42 66.66 -26.45
N SER A 13 -28.59 66.43 -25.15
CA SER A 13 -29.30 65.27 -24.59
C SER A 13 -28.65 63.88 -24.74
N GLY A 14 -28.28 63.33 -23.57
CA GLY A 14 -28.62 61.94 -23.25
C GLY A 14 -27.47 60.96 -23.10
N CYS A 15 -27.58 60.16 -22.04
CA CYS A 15 -26.88 58.90 -21.74
C CYS A 15 -25.49 59.00 -21.11
N THR A 16 -25.50 59.21 -19.79
CA THR A 16 -24.53 58.61 -18.87
C THR A 16 -24.58 57.09 -18.91
N ALA A 17 -23.40 56.49 -19.06
CA ALA A 17 -22.90 55.28 -18.40
C ALA A 17 -23.73 53.98 -18.48
N ALA A 18 -23.23 53.02 -19.26
CA ALA A 18 -22.73 51.76 -18.74
C ALA A 18 -22.06 51.00 -19.90
N ARG A 19 -20.75 51.25 -20.11
CA ARG A 19 -19.93 50.23 -20.77
C ARG A 19 -19.68 49.18 -19.69
N GLU A 20 -20.43 48.10 -19.73
CA GLU A 20 -20.06 46.85 -19.07
C GLU A 20 -18.65 46.51 -19.55
N ALA A 21 -17.66 46.85 -18.75
CA ALA A 21 -16.36 46.22 -18.83
C ALA A 21 -16.65 44.76 -18.53
N ALA A 22 -16.59 43.91 -19.56
CA ALA A 22 -16.63 42.47 -19.38
C ALA A 22 -15.50 42.13 -18.41
N THR A 23 -15.85 41.89 -17.16
CA THR A 23 -14.94 41.39 -16.15
C THR A 23 -14.38 40.09 -16.72
N PRO A 24 -13.07 39.97 -16.98
CA PRO A 24 -12.53 38.70 -17.41
C PRO A 24 -12.90 37.69 -16.33
N VAL A 25 -13.72 36.70 -16.71
CA VAL A 25 -14.04 35.56 -15.85
C VAL A 25 -12.69 35.02 -15.41
N PRO A 26 -12.36 35.00 -14.10
CA PRO A 26 -11.14 34.40 -13.64
C PRO A 26 -11.16 32.96 -14.13
N VAL A 27 -10.32 32.64 -15.11
CA VAL A 27 -10.05 31.25 -15.46
C VAL A 27 -9.48 30.67 -14.19
N ALA A 28 -10.30 29.87 -13.49
CA ALA A 28 -9.85 29.18 -12.29
C ALA A 28 -8.56 28.47 -12.67
N ALA A 29 -7.47 28.81 -11.98
CA ALA A 29 -6.21 28.12 -12.16
C ALA A 29 -6.51 26.61 -12.03
N PRO A 30 -5.99 25.76 -12.95
CA PRO A 30 -6.23 24.33 -12.84
C PRO A 30 -5.87 23.90 -11.43
N ALA A 31 -6.82 23.23 -10.77
CA ALA A 31 -6.61 22.72 -9.43
C ALA A 31 -5.28 21.95 -9.41
N PRO A 32 -4.46 22.08 -8.36
CA PRO A 32 -3.20 21.35 -8.28
C PRO A 32 -3.49 19.87 -8.53
N SER A 33 -2.95 19.33 -9.61
CA SER A 33 -3.16 17.94 -9.98
C SER A 33 -2.62 17.07 -8.86
N THR A 34 -3.49 16.32 -8.18
CA THR A 34 -3.04 15.30 -7.23
C THR A 34 -2.03 14.40 -7.93
N PRO A 35 -0.85 14.17 -7.36
CA PRO A 35 0.13 13.30 -7.99
C PRO A 35 -0.47 11.93 -8.29
N ALA A 36 -0.18 11.40 -9.47
CA ALA A 36 -0.67 10.10 -9.89
C ALA A 36 0.42 9.03 -9.71
N CYS A 37 0.00 7.79 -9.50
CA CYS A 37 0.95 6.69 -9.43
C CYS A 37 1.48 6.28 -10.79
N PRO A 38 2.76 5.88 -10.88
CA PRO A 38 3.36 5.39 -12.12
C PRO A 38 2.53 4.25 -12.72
N GLU A 39 2.51 4.16 -14.05
CA GLU A 39 1.83 3.07 -14.75
C GLU A 39 2.50 1.71 -14.54
N SER A 40 3.76 1.69 -14.09
CA SER A 40 4.50 0.46 -13.79
C SER A 40 3.92 -0.30 -12.59
N ILE A 41 3.34 0.39 -11.61
CA ILE A 41 2.69 -0.25 -10.46
C ILE A 41 1.44 -0.98 -10.95
N ALA A 42 1.37 -2.28 -10.72
CA ALA A 42 0.25 -3.09 -11.19
C ALA A 42 -1.08 -2.64 -10.58
N ALA A 43 -2.14 -2.73 -11.38
CA ALA A 43 -3.50 -2.42 -10.97
C ALA A 43 -4.19 -3.63 -10.33
N ASP A 44 -3.54 -4.20 -9.32
CA ASP A 44 -4.01 -5.44 -8.69
C ASP A 44 -5.02 -5.16 -7.57
N ALA A 45 -5.91 -6.13 -7.36
CA ALA A 45 -6.73 -6.14 -6.15
C ALA A 45 -5.82 -6.32 -4.91
N PRO A 46 -6.26 -5.83 -3.73
CA PRO A 46 -5.63 -6.19 -2.48
C PRO A 46 -5.48 -7.72 -2.37
N LEU A 47 -4.34 -8.18 -1.85
CA LEU A 47 -4.05 -9.60 -1.69
C LEU A 47 -5.10 -10.32 -0.84
N GLU A 48 -5.81 -9.59 0.03
CA GLU A 48 -6.98 -10.04 0.81
C GLU A 48 -8.10 -8.99 0.71
N ALA A 49 -9.02 -9.17 -0.25
CA ALA A 49 -10.00 -8.16 -0.63
C ALA A 49 -11.24 -8.05 0.29
N ASP A 50 -11.44 -9.02 1.20
CA ASP A 50 -12.70 -9.17 1.93
C ASP A 50 -12.92 -8.14 3.06
N TYR A 51 -11.93 -7.29 3.36
CA TYR A 51 -12.01 -6.31 4.44
C TYR A 51 -12.02 -4.85 3.91
N GLY A 52 -13.10 -4.46 3.22
CA GLY A 52 -13.42 -3.04 2.93
C GLY A 52 -12.48 -2.32 1.96
N PRO A 53 -12.71 -1.02 1.67
CA PRO A 53 -11.95 -0.25 0.66
C PRO A 53 -10.55 0.10 1.17
N ARG A 54 -9.74 -0.91 1.43
CA ARG A 54 -8.34 -0.79 1.83
C ARG A 54 -7.55 -0.41 0.60
N SER A 55 -6.96 0.79 0.66
CA SER A 55 -6.17 1.49 -0.36
C SER A 55 -5.66 0.55 -1.44
N HIS A 56 -6.43 0.47 -2.54
CA HIS A 56 -6.10 -0.34 -3.69
C HIS A 56 -4.72 0.04 -4.24
N ALA A 57 -4.10 -0.90 -4.96
CA ALA A 57 -2.91 -0.60 -5.73
C ALA A 57 -3.11 0.66 -6.59
N ARG A 58 -2.04 1.43 -6.78
CA ARG A 58 -2.00 2.69 -7.55
C ARG A 58 -2.73 3.88 -6.92
N ARG A 59 -3.17 3.79 -5.66
CA ARG A 59 -3.62 4.96 -4.91
C ARG A 59 -2.41 5.75 -4.43
N TRP A 60 -2.36 7.05 -4.76
CA TRP A 60 -1.38 7.96 -4.18
C TRP A 60 -1.89 8.50 -2.84
N LEU A 61 -1.03 8.50 -1.83
CA LEU A 61 -1.27 9.04 -0.50
C LEU A 61 -0.19 10.07 -0.15
N PRO A 62 -0.53 11.18 0.52
CA PRO A 62 0.45 12.17 0.94
C PRO A 62 1.39 11.65 2.03
N ALA A 63 0.94 10.68 2.83
CA ALA A 63 1.71 10.06 3.88
C ALA A 63 1.31 8.59 4.08
N LEU A 64 2.21 7.78 4.65
CA LEU A 64 1.88 6.46 5.20
C LEU A 64 1.54 6.63 6.68
N ALA A 65 0.32 7.11 6.95
CA ALA A 65 -0.21 7.31 8.29
C ALA A 65 -1.53 6.55 8.45
N PRO A 66 -1.85 6.01 9.64
CA PRO A 66 -3.12 5.31 9.88
C PRO A 66 -4.35 6.07 9.39
N SER A 67 -4.37 7.40 9.51
CA SER A 67 -5.47 8.27 9.09
C SER A 67 -5.78 8.26 7.59
N GLU A 68 -4.82 7.84 6.76
CA GLU A 68 -4.98 7.81 5.29
C GLU A 68 -5.71 6.54 4.82
N PHE A 69 -5.87 5.57 5.71
CA PHE A 69 -6.52 4.30 5.43
C PHE A 69 -7.93 4.27 6.01
N ALA A 70 -8.86 3.64 5.31
CA ALA A 70 -10.29 3.61 5.66
C ALA A 70 -10.58 2.62 6.81
N PHE A 71 -10.03 2.87 8.00
CA PHE A 71 -10.27 2.08 9.22
C PHE A 71 -11.63 2.37 9.84
N VAL A 72 -12.13 1.45 10.66
CA VAL A 72 -13.37 1.68 11.40
C VAL A 72 -13.11 2.77 12.46
N PRO A 73 -13.84 3.90 12.47
CA PRO A 73 -13.50 5.04 13.32
C PRO A 73 -13.49 4.77 14.83
N THR A 74 -14.21 3.74 15.29
CA THR A 74 -14.28 3.33 16.70
C THR A 74 -13.10 2.45 17.13
N ASN A 75 -12.33 1.94 16.17
CA ASN A 75 -11.22 1.05 16.45
C ASN A 75 -9.97 1.84 16.83
N ALA A 76 -9.12 1.24 17.67
CA ALA A 76 -7.76 1.71 17.83
C ALA A 76 -6.93 1.21 16.65
N VAL A 77 -6.13 2.09 16.04
CA VAL A 77 -5.18 1.70 15.00
C VAL A 77 -3.79 2.15 15.39
N GLU A 78 -2.85 1.22 15.39
CA GLU A 78 -1.47 1.46 15.79
C GLU A 78 -0.50 0.94 14.72
N GLU A 79 0.64 1.62 14.60
CA GLU A 79 1.75 1.13 13.79
C GLU A 79 2.49 0.05 14.57
N SER A 80 2.56 -1.15 14.00
CA SER A 80 3.34 -2.25 14.56
C SER A 80 4.81 -2.15 14.16
N PHE A 81 5.06 -2.00 12.86
CA PHE A 81 6.41 -1.77 12.35
C PHE A 81 6.40 -0.99 11.04
N ARG A 82 7.55 -0.37 10.75
CA ARG A 82 7.86 0.25 9.47
C ARG A 82 9.26 -0.13 9.03
N GLN A 83 9.41 -0.50 7.76
CA GLN A 83 10.70 -0.90 7.19
C GLN A 83 10.80 -0.45 5.75
N ARG A 84 11.99 0.00 5.37
CA ARG A 84 12.34 0.30 3.98
C ARG A 84 13.15 -0.86 3.37
N LEU A 85 12.79 -1.25 2.16
CA LEU A 85 13.53 -2.19 1.31
C LEU A 85 14.15 -1.44 0.14
N GLU A 86 15.33 -1.86 -0.32
CA GLU A 86 15.98 -1.29 -1.50
C GLU A 86 15.97 -2.30 -2.65
N LEU A 87 15.09 -2.07 -3.62
CA LEU A 87 14.97 -2.89 -4.83
C LEU A 87 15.57 -2.18 -6.04
N ALA A 88 15.85 -2.95 -7.10
CA ALA A 88 16.42 -2.44 -8.35
C ALA A 88 15.54 -1.34 -8.98
N GLU A 89 14.22 -1.44 -8.86
CA GLU A 89 13.24 -0.46 -9.36
C GLU A 89 13.01 0.73 -8.39
N GLY A 90 13.71 0.74 -7.25
CA GLY A 90 13.66 1.77 -6.22
C GLY A 90 13.20 1.25 -4.86
N SER A 91 13.17 2.17 -3.89
CA SER A 91 12.82 1.84 -2.51
C SER A 91 11.34 1.50 -2.35
N VAL A 92 11.05 0.51 -1.51
CA VAL A 92 9.69 0.16 -1.06
C VAL A 92 9.59 0.38 0.45
N GLU A 93 8.59 1.13 0.88
CA GLU A 93 8.21 1.27 2.29
C GLU A 93 7.16 0.22 2.65
N LEU A 94 7.40 -0.48 3.74
CA LEU A 94 6.50 -1.40 4.39
C LEU A 94 5.95 -0.74 5.64
N LEU A 95 4.63 -0.73 5.79
CA LEU A 95 3.96 -0.27 7.00
C LEU A 95 2.98 -1.34 7.47
N ALA A 96 3.23 -1.90 8.65
CA ALA A 96 2.29 -2.81 9.31
C ALA A 96 1.44 -2.07 10.32
N LEU A 97 0.15 -2.34 10.29
CA LEU A 97 -0.87 -1.70 11.10
C LEU A 97 -1.68 -2.77 11.84
N GLU A 98 -1.97 -2.50 13.10
CA GLU A 98 -2.87 -3.29 13.93
C GLU A 98 -4.13 -2.50 14.18
N GLU A 99 -5.29 -3.13 14.03
CA GLU A 99 -6.60 -2.54 14.25
C GLU A 99 -7.32 -3.35 15.34
N ARG A 100 -7.79 -2.70 16.40
CA ARG A 100 -8.43 -3.36 17.55
C ARG A 100 -9.80 -2.76 17.83
N SER A 101 -10.80 -3.61 18.05
CA SER A 101 -12.13 -3.14 18.48
C SER A 101 -12.07 -2.49 19.87
N ARG A 102 -13.08 -1.69 20.22
CA ARG A 102 -13.24 -1.12 21.56
C ARG A 102 -14.62 -1.47 22.13
N PRO A 103 -14.73 -2.27 23.23
CA PRO A 103 -13.65 -2.97 23.93
C PRO A 103 -12.92 -3.99 23.03
N VAL A 104 -11.69 -4.35 23.38
CA VAL A 104 -10.86 -5.28 22.59
C VAL A 104 -11.47 -6.67 22.68
N THR A 105 -12.12 -7.08 21.59
CA THR A 105 -12.76 -8.39 21.41
C THR A 105 -12.30 -9.03 20.11
N ASP A 106 -12.08 -8.20 19.09
CA ASP A 106 -11.61 -8.60 17.78
C ASP A 106 -10.41 -7.74 17.34
N GLY A 107 -9.60 -8.28 16.44
CA GLY A 107 -8.36 -7.66 15.98
C GLY A 107 -8.10 -7.92 14.50
N GLY A 108 -7.47 -6.94 13.86
CA GLY A 108 -7.03 -6.98 12.49
C GLY A 108 -5.57 -6.60 12.36
N ALA A 109 -4.94 -7.12 11.31
CA ALA A 109 -3.61 -6.73 10.91
C ALA A 109 -3.63 -6.38 9.42
N ALA A 110 -2.83 -5.40 9.03
CA ALA A 110 -2.61 -5.04 7.64
C ALA A 110 -1.12 -4.78 7.39
N LEU A 111 -0.64 -5.13 6.20
CA LEU A 111 0.63 -4.71 5.66
C LEU A 111 0.39 -3.89 4.40
N VAL A 112 0.88 -2.66 4.38
CA VAL A 112 0.88 -1.77 3.23
C VAL A 112 2.28 -1.78 2.62
N MET A 113 2.36 -2.04 1.31
CA MET A 113 3.59 -1.90 0.53
C MET A 113 3.45 -0.68 -0.37
N ALA A 114 4.36 0.27 -0.28
CA ALA A 114 4.25 1.52 -1.02
C ALA A 114 5.60 2.04 -1.53
N ARG A 115 5.60 2.71 -2.67
CA ARG A 115 6.78 3.38 -3.23
C ARG A 115 6.71 4.89 -2.99
N PRO A 116 7.79 5.55 -2.53
CA PRO A 116 7.85 7.00 -2.48
C PRO A 116 7.73 7.61 -3.89
N VAL A 117 6.75 8.47 -4.13
CA VAL A 117 6.50 9.14 -5.42
C VAL A 117 6.00 10.55 -5.19
N ALA A 118 6.66 11.54 -5.84
CA ALA A 118 6.22 12.94 -5.87
C ALA A 118 5.92 13.54 -4.49
N GLY A 119 6.78 13.26 -3.49
CA GLY A 119 6.63 13.77 -2.13
C GLY A 119 5.58 13.06 -1.27
N GLY A 120 4.92 12.02 -1.80
CA GLY A 120 4.06 11.11 -1.06
C GLY A 120 4.39 9.66 -1.39
N PHE A 121 3.37 8.80 -1.41
CA PHE A 121 3.52 7.36 -1.56
C PHE A 121 2.48 6.78 -2.51
N CYS A 122 2.91 5.90 -3.38
CA CYS A 122 2.05 5.10 -4.21
C CYS A 122 1.92 3.71 -3.64
N ILE A 123 0.69 3.29 -3.35
CA ILE A 123 0.43 1.96 -2.83
C ILE A 123 0.66 0.93 -3.94
N ILE A 124 1.58 0.00 -3.71
CA ILE A 124 1.85 -1.15 -4.58
C ILE A 124 0.75 -2.19 -4.37
N ASN A 125 0.54 -2.59 -3.12
CA ASN A 125 -0.55 -3.47 -2.72
C ASN A 125 -0.74 -3.42 -1.20
N THR A 126 -1.81 -4.04 -0.71
CA THR A 126 -2.09 -4.24 0.70
C THR A 126 -2.48 -5.69 0.95
N TRP A 127 -1.91 -6.30 1.98
CA TRP A 127 -2.39 -7.54 2.56
C TRP A 127 -3.06 -7.25 3.90
N ALA A 128 -4.16 -7.91 4.24
CA ALA A 128 -4.81 -7.68 5.53
C ALA A 128 -5.69 -8.84 6.00
N THR A 129 -5.97 -8.92 7.30
CA THR A 129 -6.77 -9.98 7.92
C THR A 129 -7.58 -9.44 9.10
N TRP A 130 -8.61 -10.18 9.51
CA TRP A 130 -9.40 -9.93 10.72
C TRP A 130 -9.70 -11.24 11.43
N GLN A 131 -9.64 -11.22 12.77
CA GLN A 131 -9.87 -12.37 13.62
C GLN A 131 -10.80 -11.97 14.77
N SER A 132 -11.57 -12.94 15.27
CA SER A 132 -12.41 -12.78 16.46
C SER A 132 -11.61 -12.85 17.77
N THR A 133 -10.41 -12.28 17.74
CA THR A 133 -9.48 -12.15 18.86
C THR A 133 -8.46 -11.06 18.54
N GLU A 134 -7.74 -10.58 19.54
CA GLU A 134 -6.63 -9.65 19.35
C GLU A 134 -5.53 -10.28 18.47
N VAL A 135 -4.97 -9.45 17.58
CA VAL A 135 -3.96 -9.85 16.61
C VAL A 135 -2.79 -8.89 16.74
N ASP A 136 -1.62 -9.42 17.07
CA ASP A 136 -0.35 -8.73 16.95
C ASP A 136 0.34 -9.18 15.66
N VAL A 137 0.94 -8.26 14.91
CA VAL A 137 1.71 -8.57 13.70
C VAL A 137 3.15 -8.14 13.87
N SER A 138 4.09 -8.90 13.31
CA SER A 138 5.50 -8.51 13.26
C SER A 138 6.19 -9.05 12.02
N LEU A 139 7.30 -8.42 11.63
CA LEU A 139 8.18 -8.95 10.60
C LEU A 139 9.18 -9.92 11.24
N ALA A 140 9.00 -11.21 11.01
CA ALA A 140 9.89 -12.24 11.55
C ALA A 140 11.13 -12.47 10.68
N GLY A 141 11.10 -12.04 9.42
CA GLY A 141 12.27 -12.05 8.55
C GLY A 141 11.99 -11.44 7.19
N SER A 142 13.05 -10.98 6.55
CA SER A 142 13.03 -10.54 5.16
C SER A 142 14.25 -11.07 4.41
N TRP A 143 14.13 -11.17 3.10
CA TRP A 143 15.23 -11.51 2.21
C TRP A 143 15.08 -10.73 0.90
N GLU A 144 16.17 -10.12 0.45
CA GLU A 144 16.25 -9.49 -0.87
C GLU A 144 17.07 -10.38 -1.79
N SER A 145 16.64 -10.53 -3.05
CA SER A 145 17.39 -11.28 -4.03
C SER A 145 18.75 -10.63 -4.28
N PRO A 146 19.80 -11.39 -4.63
CA PRO A 146 21.14 -10.82 -4.85
C PRO A 146 21.19 -9.73 -5.93
N ASP A 147 20.27 -9.78 -6.89
CA ASP A 147 20.08 -8.79 -7.96
C ASP A 147 19.06 -7.68 -7.60
N GLN A 148 18.54 -7.69 -6.38
CA GLN A 148 17.56 -6.73 -5.83
C GLN A 148 16.26 -6.62 -6.63
N ARG A 149 15.95 -7.60 -7.49
CA ARG A 149 14.71 -7.58 -8.30
C ARG A 149 13.49 -8.06 -7.53
N MET A 150 13.68 -8.61 -6.35
CA MET A 150 12.61 -9.16 -5.54
C MET A 150 12.97 -9.16 -4.05
N ALA A 151 11.98 -8.95 -3.20
CA ALA A 151 12.05 -9.23 -1.78
C ALA A 151 10.99 -10.26 -1.36
N ILE A 152 11.32 -11.03 -0.34
CA ILE A 152 10.43 -11.97 0.36
C ILE A 152 10.33 -11.53 1.82
N LEU A 153 9.10 -11.47 2.31
CA LEU A 153 8.74 -11.06 3.66
C LEU A 153 8.05 -12.21 4.38
N LEU A 154 8.49 -12.49 5.61
CA LEU A 154 7.86 -13.44 6.50
C LEU A 154 7.19 -12.68 7.64
N LEU A 155 5.87 -12.60 7.59
CA LEU A 155 5.05 -12.04 8.66
C LEU A 155 4.71 -13.11 9.68
N LYS A 156 4.76 -12.73 10.95
CA LYS A 156 4.27 -13.51 12.09
C LYS A 156 3.05 -12.80 12.68
N LEU A 157 1.98 -13.54 12.85
CA LEU A 157 0.78 -13.09 13.53
C LEU A 157 0.63 -13.89 14.82
N GLU A 158 0.46 -13.19 15.93
CA GLU A 158 0.17 -13.78 17.23
C GLU A 158 -1.28 -13.45 17.58
N LEU A 159 -2.10 -14.49 17.69
CA LEU A 159 -3.51 -14.38 18.01
C LEU A 159 -3.69 -14.66 19.49
N ALA A 160 -4.28 -13.71 20.21
CA ALA A 160 -4.59 -13.87 21.61
C ALA A 160 -5.63 -14.98 21.83
N ARG A 161 -5.66 -15.52 23.05
CA ARG A 161 -6.58 -16.58 23.46
C ARG A 161 -8.04 -16.12 23.48
N ALA A 162 -8.76 -16.28 22.38
CA ALA A 162 -10.22 -16.42 22.42
C ALA A 162 -10.57 -17.91 22.31
N ALA A 163 -10.96 -18.52 23.44
CA ALA A 163 -11.45 -19.90 23.63
C ALA A 163 -10.58 -21.10 23.18
N GLY A 164 -9.63 -20.93 22.23
CA GLY A 164 -8.92 -22.03 21.57
C GLY A 164 -7.42 -22.19 21.89
N GLY A 165 -6.80 -21.27 22.62
CA GLY A 165 -5.34 -21.27 22.84
C GLY A 165 -4.67 -20.07 22.15
N GLU A 166 -3.37 -19.88 22.42
CA GLU A 166 -2.56 -18.94 21.66
C GLU A 166 -2.26 -19.61 20.31
N GLU A 167 -2.42 -18.87 19.22
CA GLU A 167 -2.15 -19.38 17.89
C GLU A 167 -1.17 -18.46 17.17
N THR A 168 -0.14 -19.05 16.56
CA THR A 168 0.77 -18.31 15.68
C THR A 168 0.45 -18.66 14.24
N ARG A 169 0.16 -17.65 13.43
CA ARG A 169 0.01 -17.76 11.98
C ARG A 169 1.17 -17.09 11.27
N TRP A 170 1.56 -17.65 10.14
CA TRP A 170 2.65 -17.13 9.33
C TRP A 170 2.15 -16.83 7.92
N VAL A 171 2.58 -15.71 7.37
CA VAL A 171 2.25 -15.31 5.99
C VAL A 171 3.54 -14.96 5.28
N VAL A 172 3.70 -15.48 4.06
CA VAL A 172 4.86 -15.20 3.23
C VAL A 172 4.42 -14.37 2.04
N LEU A 173 4.98 -13.17 1.92
CA LEU A 173 4.66 -12.21 0.87
C LEU A 173 5.90 -11.96 0.01
N GLY A 174 5.69 -11.70 -1.28
CA GLY A 174 6.72 -11.28 -2.20
C GLY A 174 6.39 -9.93 -2.82
N THR A 175 7.43 -9.19 -3.21
CA THR A 175 7.30 -7.98 -4.02
C THR A 175 8.51 -7.81 -4.94
N ASP A 176 8.29 -7.30 -6.14
CA ASP A 176 9.35 -6.86 -7.08
C ASP A 176 9.45 -5.32 -7.13
N GLY A 177 8.72 -4.65 -6.24
CA GLY A 177 8.62 -3.19 -6.17
C GLY A 177 7.48 -2.61 -6.98
N ASP A 178 7.02 -3.27 -8.04
CA ASP A 178 5.89 -2.83 -8.86
C ASP A 178 4.62 -3.65 -8.58
N ARG A 179 4.80 -4.85 -8.05
CA ARG A 179 3.76 -5.83 -7.72
C ARG A 179 4.00 -6.42 -6.34
N ALA A 180 2.97 -7.04 -5.81
CA ALA A 180 3.06 -7.89 -4.62
C ALA A 180 2.26 -9.18 -4.83
N TRP A 181 2.65 -10.25 -4.16
CA TRP A 181 1.95 -11.54 -4.23
C TRP A 181 2.10 -12.33 -2.93
N ILE A 182 1.24 -13.33 -2.78
CA ILE A 182 1.37 -14.35 -1.74
C ILE A 182 2.41 -15.38 -2.20
N ALA A 183 3.56 -15.44 -1.53
CA ALA A 183 4.67 -16.31 -1.93
C ALA A 183 4.48 -17.77 -1.47
N LEU A 184 3.46 -18.07 -0.65
CA LEU A 184 3.16 -19.43 -0.21
C LEU A 184 1.65 -19.69 -0.11
N GLY A 185 1.19 -20.74 -0.80
CA GLY A 185 -0.23 -21.09 -0.82
C GLY A 185 -1.04 -20.14 -1.69
N GLN A 186 -2.36 -20.28 -1.65
CA GLN A 186 -3.29 -19.36 -2.30
C GLN A 186 -4.33 -18.93 -1.28
N PRO A 187 -4.78 -17.66 -1.30
CA PRO A 187 -5.90 -17.23 -0.49
C PRO A 187 -7.13 -18.15 -0.65
N PRO A 188 -7.84 -18.45 0.45
CA PRO A 188 -7.57 -18.03 1.83
C PRO A 188 -6.57 -18.94 2.59
N ALA A 189 -6.02 -19.97 1.96
CA ALA A 189 -5.24 -21.05 2.58
C ALA A 189 -3.71 -20.80 2.65
N HIS A 190 -3.27 -19.55 2.56
CA HIS A 190 -1.86 -19.11 2.61
C HIS A 190 -1.37 -18.74 4.01
N GLN A 191 -2.26 -18.63 4.99
CA GLN A 191 -1.87 -18.49 6.39
C GLN A 191 -1.45 -19.86 6.94
N LEU A 192 -0.17 -20.03 7.23
CA LEU A 192 0.34 -21.25 7.83
C LEU A 192 0.17 -21.23 9.36
N ILE A 193 -0.43 -22.27 9.91
CA ILE A 193 -0.41 -22.52 11.36
C ILE A 193 0.73 -23.49 11.66
N ALA A 194 1.81 -22.97 12.23
CA ALA A 194 2.99 -23.76 12.58
C ALA A 194 3.71 -23.16 13.80
N PRO A 195 4.31 -23.99 14.67
CA PRO A 195 5.11 -23.52 15.80
C PRO A 195 6.25 -22.57 15.42
N SER A 196 6.89 -22.77 14.27
CA SER A 196 7.99 -21.93 13.81
C SER A 196 8.15 -22.01 12.30
N VAL A 197 8.37 -20.86 11.69
CA VAL A 197 8.73 -20.71 10.28
C VAL A 197 9.93 -19.77 10.20
N SER A 198 10.88 -20.04 9.31
CA SER A 198 12.02 -19.16 9.08
C SER A 198 12.48 -19.13 7.63
N LEU A 199 13.06 -17.99 7.24
CA LEU A 199 13.77 -17.84 5.97
C LEU A 199 15.21 -18.32 6.14
N SER A 200 15.67 -19.21 5.25
CA SER A 200 17.01 -19.78 5.27
C SER A 200 17.73 -19.50 3.94
N PRO A 201 18.47 -18.37 3.83
CA PRO A 201 19.25 -18.07 2.64
C PRO A 201 20.44 -19.03 2.53
N LYS A 202 20.67 -19.57 1.34
CA LYS A 202 21.79 -20.47 1.04
C LYS A 202 22.33 -20.17 -0.36
N LYS A 203 23.46 -19.46 -0.41
CA LYS A 203 24.07 -18.97 -1.65
C LYS A 203 23.07 -18.10 -2.42
N ASP A 204 22.73 -18.49 -3.65
CA ASP A 204 21.80 -17.88 -4.59
C ASP A 204 20.35 -18.34 -4.39
N GLN A 205 20.07 -19.15 -3.38
CA GLN A 205 18.76 -19.73 -3.14
C GLN A 205 18.19 -19.30 -1.80
N LEU A 206 16.87 -19.13 -1.76
CA LEU A 206 16.11 -18.95 -0.54
C LEU A 206 15.28 -20.20 -0.25
N TYR A 207 15.27 -20.60 1.01
CA TYR A 207 14.41 -21.67 1.51
C TYR A 207 13.48 -21.13 2.60
N LEU A 208 12.30 -21.74 2.69
CA LEU A 208 11.38 -21.57 3.80
C LEU A 208 11.38 -22.86 4.61
N ASP A 209 11.82 -22.76 5.87
CA ASP A 209 11.83 -23.89 6.80
C ASP A 209 10.58 -23.81 7.68
N VAL A 210 9.70 -24.81 7.57
CA VAL A 210 8.44 -24.91 8.31
C VAL A 210 8.53 -26.04 9.32
N LYS A 211 8.50 -25.72 10.61
CA LYS A 211 8.62 -26.68 11.71
C LYS A 211 7.25 -26.97 12.33
N ILE A 212 6.74 -28.19 12.15
CA ILE A 212 5.53 -28.70 12.82
C ILE A 212 5.91 -29.85 13.77
N LYS A 213 6.23 -31.02 13.20
CA LYS A 213 6.86 -32.15 13.91
C LYS A 213 8.30 -32.40 13.43
N TYR A 214 8.46 -32.32 12.10
CA TYR A 214 9.74 -32.30 11.40
C TYR A 214 9.89 -30.95 10.68
N VAL A 215 11.09 -30.65 10.20
CA VAL A 215 11.33 -29.48 9.36
C VAL A 215 11.01 -29.84 7.91
N ASN A 216 9.96 -29.23 7.36
CA ASN A 216 9.68 -29.25 5.94
C ASN A 216 10.37 -28.06 5.29
N ARG A 217 11.19 -28.31 4.28
CA ARG A 217 11.94 -27.27 3.56
C ARG A 217 11.35 -27.04 2.19
N LEU A 218 10.89 -25.82 1.93
CA LEU A 218 10.40 -25.38 0.62
C LEU A 218 11.46 -24.50 -0.03
N ARG A 219 11.67 -24.63 -1.33
CA ARG A 219 12.62 -23.80 -2.08
C ARG A 219 11.86 -22.69 -2.79
N LEU A 220 12.41 -21.48 -2.79
CA LEU A 220 11.91 -20.41 -3.64
C LEU A 220 12.11 -20.77 -5.12
N GLY A 221 11.04 -20.73 -5.88
CA GLY A 221 11.02 -20.87 -7.33
C GLY A 221 11.44 -19.57 -8.03
N PRO A 222 11.76 -19.66 -9.33
CA PRO A 222 12.09 -18.47 -10.14
C PRO A 222 10.91 -17.52 -10.34
N ASP A 223 9.69 -18.00 -10.10
CA ASP A 223 8.43 -17.25 -10.12
C ASP A 223 8.12 -16.55 -8.79
N GLY A 224 9.04 -16.58 -7.82
CA GLY A 224 8.85 -15.95 -6.51
C GLY A 224 7.94 -16.73 -5.55
N HIS A 225 7.61 -17.99 -5.84
CA HIS A 225 6.77 -18.82 -4.98
C HIS A 225 7.54 -19.97 -4.34
N PHE A 226 7.23 -20.31 -3.10
CA PHE A 226 7.82 -21.45 -2.42
C PHE A 226 7.16 -22.75 -2.85
N VAL A 227 7.97 -23.69 -3.34
CA VAL A 227 7.54 -25.02 -3.79
C VAL A 227 8.27 -26.10 -3.03
N GLN A 228 7.63 -27.27 -2.89
CA GLN A 228 8.29 -28.44 -2.31
C GLN A 228 9.46 -28.82 -3.20
N ALA A 229 10.66 -28.95 -2.61
CA ALA A 229 11.82 -29.40 -3.36
C ALA A 229 11.53 -30.79 -3.94
N ALA A 230 11.68 -30.96 -5.25
CA ALA A 230 11.53 -32.27 -5.87
C ALA A 230 12.48 -33.26 -5.17
N ASN A 231 11.94 -34.35 -4.64
CA ASN A 231 12.76 -35.43 -4.12
C ASN A 231 13.62 -35.94 -5.29
N LYS A 232 14.94 -35.72 -5.22
CA LYS A 232 15.88 -36.40 -6.11
C LYS A 232 15.76 -37.89 -5.78
N ARG A 233 15.08 -38.63 -6.66
CA ARG A 233 15.13 -40.09 -6.69
C ARG A 233 16.46 -40.53 -7.27
#